data_AF-A0A0K9P925-F1
#
_entry.id   AF-A0A0K9P925-F1
#
_cell.length_a   1.000
_cell.length_b   1.000
_cell.length_c   1.000
_cell.angle_alpha   90.00
_cell.angle_beta   90.00
_cell.angle_gamma   90.00
#
_symmetry.space_group_name_H-M   'P 1'
#
loop_
_entity.id
_entity.type
_entity.pdbx_description
1 polymer ?
#
loop_
_entity_poly.entity_id
_entity_poly.type
_entity_poly.pdbx_seq_one_letter_code
_entity_poly.pdbx_strand_id
1 'polypeptide(L)'
;MLSQYGKDYEYDAPVKLLEKHLHGMSQSEDEQIVLVSQVLVADINIGYEDIVNTQVIACNDLPVKNLKDLANRVESCNDEFLQFDLEYQQIVVLRTETAKAATVDILTTHCIPSAMSNDLKI
;
A
#
# COMPACT_ATOMS: atom_id res chain seq x y z
N MET A 1 1.04 14.01 4.30
CA MET A 1 1.82 15.14 3.78
C MET A 1 2.73 15.72 4.86
N LEU A 2 2.23 16.54 5.79
CA LEU A 2 3.07 17.22 6.80
C LEU A 2 3.96 16.30 7.64
N SER A 3 3.45 15.13 8.05
CA SER A 3 4.21 14.17 8.86
C SER A 3 5.37 13.49 8.11
N GLN A 4 5.30 13.41 6.78
CA GLN A 4 6.34 12.74 5.97
C GLN A 4 7.30 13.73 5.30
N TYR A 5 6.81 14.90 4.88
CA TYR A 5 7.59 15.88 4.11
C TYR A 5 7.77 17.21 4.82
N GLY A 6 7.33 17.33 6.08
CA GLY A 6 7.47 18.56 6.85
C GLY A 6 6.61 19.71 6.33
N LYS A 7 6.99 20.94 6.72
CA LYS A 7 6.23 22.16 6.40
C LYS A 7 6.29 22.51 4.92
N ASP A 8 7.35 22.10 4.23
CA ASP A 8 7.60 22.39 2.82
C ASP A 8 7.12 21.25 1.90
N TYR A 9 6.10 20.49 2.34
CA TYR A 9 5.57 19.34 1.60
C TYR A 9 5.09 19.70 0.18
N GLU A 10 4.71 20.96 -0.06
CA GLU A 10 4.31 21.45 -1.38
C GLU A 10 5.45 21.41 -2.41
N TYR A 11 6.70 21.31 -1.95
CA TYR A 11 7.90 21.21 -2.79
C TYR A 11 8.56 19.83 -2.70
N ASP A 12 8.55 19.22 -1.51
CA ASP A 12 9.31 18.00 -1.24
C ASP A 12 8.52 16.71 -1.48
N ALA A 13 7.19 16.77 -1.54
CA ALA A 13 6.37 15.59 -1.82
C ALA A 13 6.45 15.19 -3.31
N PRO A 14 6.27 13.90 -3.64
CA PRO A 14 6.24 13.42 -5.00
C PRO A 14 5.21 14.19 -5.84
N VAL A 15 5.63 14.63 -7.04
CA VAL A 15 4.81 15.47 -7.94
C VAL A 15 3.45 14.83 -8.21
N LYS A 16 3.36 13.51 -8.35
CA LYS A 16 2.09 12.82 -8.57
C LYS A 16 1.14 12.86 -7.37
N LEU A 17 1.67 12.84 -6.15
CA LEU A 17 0.86 13.03 -4.95
C LEU A 17 0.40 14.48 -4.81
N LEU A 18 1.25 15.44 -5.17
CA LEU A 18 0.90 16.85 -5.20
C LEU A 18 -0.15 17.16 -6.27
N GLU A 19 -0.02 16.58 -7.47
CA GLU A 19 -0.99 16.72 -8.55
C GLU A 19 -2.37 16.24 -8.09
N LYS A 20 -2.45 15.07 -7.46
CA LYS A 20 -3.71 14.57 -6.90
C LYS A 20 -4.23 15.39 -5.73
N HIS A 21 -3.34 15.95 -4.91
CA HIS A 21 -3.75 16.81 -3.80
C HIS A 21 -4.33 18.15 -4.28
N LEU A 22 -3.71 18.77 -5.28
CA LEU A 22 -4.06 20.10 -5.78
C LEU A 22 -5.17 20.07 -6.84
N HIS A 23 -5.24 19.01 -7.64
CA HIS A 23 -6.13 18.92 -8.80
C HIS A 23 -7.00 17.66 -8.83
N GLY A 24 -6.82 16.73 -7.90
CA GLY A 24 -7.64 15.53 -7.82
C GLY A 24 -9.07 15.85 -7.39
N MET A 25 -10.04 15.33 -8.13
CA MET A 25 -11.43 15.26 -7.69
C MET A 25 -11.81 13.80 -7.51
N SER A 26 -12.39 13.50 -6.34
CA SER A 26 -12.98 12.21 -6.04
C SER A 26 -14.03 11.84 -7.08
N GLN A 27 -13.90 10.68 -7.71
CA GLN A 27 -14.89 10.11 -8.64
C GLN A 27 -15.99 9.34 -7.89
N SER A 28 -15.77 9.00 -6.61
CA SER A 28 -16.77 8.36 -5.74
C SER A 28 -16.69 8.89 -4.29
N GLU A 29 -17.75 8.69 -3.50
CA GLU A 29 -17.83 9.23 -2.13
C GLU A 29 -16.76 8.66 -1.18
N ASP A 30 -16.37 7.39 -1.39
CA ASP A 30 -15.41 6.67 -0.53
C ASP A 30 -14.03 6.52 -1.17
N GLU A 31 -13.68 7.31 -2.19
CA GLU A 31 -12.40 7.17 -2.88
C GLU A 31 -11.23 7.63 -2.01
N GLN A 32 -10.16 6.83 -1.97
CA GLN A 32 -8.95 7.16 -1.25
C GLN A 32 -7.72 6.85 -2.09
N ILE A 33 -6.71 7.71 -2.00
CA ILE A 33 -5.40 7.45 -2.59
C ILE A 33 -4.65 6.50 -1.65
N VAL A 34 -4.56 5.24 -2.05
CA VAL A 34 -3.84 4.21 -1.29
C VAL A 34 -2.37 4.18 -1.69
N LEU A 35 -1.47 4.27 -0.72
CA LEU A 35 -0.03 4.34 -0.91
C LEU A 35 0.68 3.19 -0.20
N VAL A 36 1.71 2.64 -0.83
CA VAL A 36 2.77 1.91 -0.12
C VAL A 36 3.62 2.94 0.59
N SER A 37 3.45 3.08 1.91
CA SER A 37 4.21 4.06 2.69
C SER A 37 5.70 3.69 2.75
N GLN A 38 5.97 2.42 3.05
CA GLN A 38 7.31 1.85 3.17
C GLN A 38 7.19 0.32 3.12
N VAL A 39 8.30 -0.36 2.80
CA VAL A 39 8.42 -1.81 2.89
C VAL A 39 9.23 -2.17 4.14
N LEU A 40 8.64 -3.00 5.01
CA LEU A 40 9.34 -3.55 6.17
C LEU A 40 10.22 -4.72 5.72
N VAL A 41 11.51 -4.46 5.60
CA VAL A 41 12.49 -5.37 4.97
C VAL A 41 12.47 -6.76 5.61
N ALA A 42 12.26 -7.78 4.78
CA ALA A 42 12.27 -9.19 5.14
C ALA A 42 12.56 -10.06 3.91
N ASP A 43 12.94 -11.32 4.12
CA ASP A 43 13.30 -12.23 3.01
C ASP A 43 12.19 -12.40 1.96
N ILE A 44 10.91 -12.24 2.37
CA ILE A 44 9.75 -12.35 1.49
C ILE A 44 9.57 -11.18 0.52
N ASN A 45 10.20 -10.02 0.78
CA ASN A 45 10.04 -8.80 -0.01
C ASN A 45 11.37 -8.27 -0.58
N ILE A 46 12.35 -9.17 -0.74
CA ILE A 46 13.61 -8.88 -1.42
C ILE A 46 13.34 -8.38 -2.85
N GLY A 47 13.98 -7.27 -3.21
CA GLY A 47 13.80 -6.58 -4.49
C GLY A 47 12.72 -5.49 -4.48
N TYR A 48 12.00 -5.31 -3.37
CA TYR A 48 10.95 -4.31 -3.20
C TYR A 48 11.25 -3.29 -2.09
N GLU A 49 12.44 -3.33 -1.50
CA GLU A 49 12.81 -2.61 -0.28
C GLU A 49 12.77 -1.08 -0.44
N ASP A 50 13.07 -0.59 -1.64
CA ASP A 50 13.16 0.85 -1.95
C ASP A 50 11.81 1.49 -2.29
N ILE A 51 10.71 0.73 -2.27
CA ILE A 51 9.38 1.26 -2.59
C ILE A 51 8.87 2.13 -1.44
N VAL A 52 8.73 3.42 -1.71
CA VAL A 52 8.26 4.42 -0.74
C VAL A 52 7.25 5.37 -1.40
N ASN A 53 6.21 5.71 -0.65
CA ASN A 53 5.15 6.64 -1.04
C ASN A 53 4.62 6.47 -2.47
N THR A 54 4.51 5.22 -2.91
CA THR A 54 4.09 4.87 -4.27
C THR A 54 2.64 4.43 -4.26
N GLN A 55 1.82 4.95 -5.16
CA GLN A 55 0.40 4.63 -5.19
C GLN A 55 0.12 3.20 -5.66
N VAL A 56 -0.80 2.52 -4.99
CA VAL A 56 -1.41 1.27 -5.47
C VAL A 56 -2.56 1.62 -6.40
N ILE A 57 -2.48 1.14 -7.64
CA ILE A 57 -3.49 1.36 -8.69
C ILE A 57 -4.47 0.19 -8.73
N ALA A 58 -3.96 -1.04 -8.70
CA ALA A 58 -4.77 -2.25 -8.77
C ALA A 58 -4.16 -3.39 -7.95
N CYS A 59 -5.01 -4.35 -7.58
CA CYS A 59 -4.63 -5.60 -6.93
C CYS A 59 -5.27 -6.76 -7.72
N ASN A 60 -4.46 -7.69 -8.21
CA ASN A 60 -4.87 -8.79 -9.10
C ASN A 60 -5.74 -8.28 -10.28
N ASP A 61 -5.20 -7.32 -11.05
CA ASP A 61 -5.85 -6.66 -12.20
C ASP A 61 -7.14 -5.86 -11.88
N LEU A 62 -7.53 -5.75 -10.62
CA LEU A 62 -8.73 -5.04 -10.21
C LEU A 62 -8.40 -3.69 -9.56
N PRO A 63 -9.02 -2.58 -10.02
CA PRO A 63 -8.73 -1.24 -9.48
C PRO A 63 -9.03 -1.13 -7.98
N VAL A 64 -8.10 -0.52 -7.25
CA VAL A 64 -8.24 -0.24 -5.81
C VAL A 64 -8.90 1.12 -5.62
N LYS A 65 -10.04 1.13 -4.92
CA LYS A 65 -10.79 2.38 -4.67
C LYS A 65 -10.44 3.04 -3.35
N ASN A 66 -10.20 2.24 -2.31
CA ASN A 66 -9.86 2.70 -0.98
C ASN A 66 -9.14 1.60 -0.18
N LEU A 67 -8.67 1.96 1.02
CA LEU A 67 -7.85 1.06 1.83
C LEU A 67 -8.64 -0.17 2.32
N LYS A 68 -9.94 0.00 2.58
CA LYS A 68 -10.82 -1.10 3.00
C LYS A 68 -11.05 -2.11 1.88
N ASP A 69 -11.22 -1.62 0.65
CA ASP A 69 -11.29 -2.46 -0.56
C ASP A 69 -10.00 -3.27 -0.74
N LEU A 70 -8.83 -2.64 -0.59
CA LEU A 70 -7.54 -3.34 -0.67
C LEU A 70 -7.39 -4.41 0.42
N ALA A 71 -7.70 -4.07 1.68
CA ALA A 71 -7.60 -5.01 2.80
C ALA A 71 -8.48 -6.25 2.57
N ASN A 72 -9.75 -6.04 2.20
CA ASN A 72 -10.68 -7.13 1.90
C ASN A 72 -10.18 -8.02 0.75
N ARG A 73 -9.59 -7.44 -0.29
CA ARG A 73 -9.03 -8.19 -1.43
C ARG A 73 -7.86 -9.06 -1.01
N VAL A 74 -6.92 -8.53 -0.24
CA VAL A 74 -5.76 -9.29 0.25
C VAL A 74 -6.21 -10.44 1.15
N GLU A 75 -7.17 -10.18 2.05
CA GLU A 75 -7.72 -11.21 2.94
C GLU A 75 -8.46 -12.31 2.17
N SER A 76 -9.33 -11.94 1.23
CA SER A 76 -10.13 -12.88 0.43
C SER A 76 -9.40 -13.51 -0.75
N CYS A 77 -8.16 -13.08 -1.04
CA CYS A 77 -7.35 -13.65 -2.10
C CYS A 77 -7.00 -15.12 -1.81
N ASN A 78 -7.43 -15.99 -2.73
CA ASN A 78 -7.13 -17.43 -2.75
C ASN A 78 -6.23 -17.82 -3.93
N ASP A 79 -5.76 -16.84 -4.70
CA ASP A 79 -4.84 -17.05 -5.81
C ASP A 79 -3.43 -17.36 -5.28
N GLU A 80 -2.61 -18.02 -6.10
CA GLU A 80 -1.23 -18.35 -5.70
C GLU A 80 -0.39 -17.07 -5.45
N PHE A 81 -0.69 -16.00 -6.17
CA PHE A 81 0.03 -14.74 -6.13
C PHE A 81 -0.90 -13.55 -5.85
N LEU A 82 -0.39 -12.63 -5.05
CA LEU A 82 -0.87 -11.27 -4.90
C LEU A 82 -0.04 -10.37 -5.80
N GLN A 83 -0.68 -9.78 -6.81
CA GLN A 83 -0.08 -8.79 -7.69
C GLN A 83 -0.61 -7.41 -7.32
N PHE A 84 0.30 -6.48 -7.03
CA PHE A 84 -0.02 -5.06 -6.85
C PHE A 84 0.56 -4.26 -8.00
N ASP A 85 -0.33 -3.64 -8.76
CA ASP A 85 0.07 -2.69 -9.79
C ASP A 85 0.25 -1.33 -9.13
N LEU A 86 1.46 -0.80 -9.20
CA LEU A 86 1.84 0.45 -8.61
C LEU A 86 1.95 1.56 -9.65
N GLU A 87 2.00 2.79 -9.16
CA GLU A 87 2.34 3.93 -9.96
C GLU A 87 3.72 3.75 -10.64
N TYR A 88 3.93 4.42 -11.77
CA TYR A 88 5.13 4.28 -12.61
C TYR A 88 5.28 2.92 -13.31
N GLN A 89 4.17 2.20 -13.53
CA GLN A 89 4.16 0.88 -14.21
C GLN A 89 5.01 -0.17 -13.47
N GLN A 90 5.19 0.01 -12.16
CA GLN A 90 5.85 -0.96 -11.30
C GLN A 90 4.83 -2.03 -10.87
N ILE A 91 5.29 -3.27 -10.73
CA ILE A 91 4.45 -4.39 -10.31
C ILE A 91 5.18 -5.11 -9.17
N VAL A 92 4.47 -5.32 -8.07
CA VAL A 92 4.93 -6.13 -6.93
C VAL A 92 4.16 -7.43 -6.93
N VAL A 93 4.86 -8.57 -6.95
CA VAL A 93 4.24 -9.89 -6.93
C VAL A 93 4.73 -10.65 -5.71
N LEU A 94 3.81 -11.06 -4.85
CA LEU A 94 4.09 -11.84 -3.65
C LEU A 94 3.30 -13.14 -3.69
N ARG A 95 3.90 -14.23 -3.23
CA ARG A 95 3.16 -15.50 -3.09
C ARG A 95 2.24 -15.40 -1.86
N THR A 96 0.93 -15.60 -2.06
CA THR A 96 -0.12 -15.28 -1.10
C THR A 96 0.07 -16.00 0.24
N GLU A 97 0.30 -17.31 0.18
CA GLU A 97 0.46 -18.17 1.37
C GLU A 97 1.65 -17.73 2.23
N THR A 98 2.81 -17.55 1.60
CA THR A 98 4.05 -17.18 2.30
C THR A 98 4.04 -15.73 2.78
N ALA A 99 3.40 -14.82 2.04
CA ALA A 99 3.25 -13.43 2.45
C ALA A 99 2.38 -13.30 3.71
N LYS A 100 1.25 -14.02 3.75
CA LYS A 100 0.38 -14.07 4.94
C LYS A 100 1.12 -14.69 6.13
N ALA A 101 1.85 -15.78 5.93
CA ALA A 101 2.63 -16.43 7.00
C ALA A 101 3.74 -15.52 7.57
N ALA A 102 4.50 -14.82 6.71
CA ALA A 102 5.61 -13.95 7.12
C ALA A 102 5.15 -12.70 7.90
N THR A 103 3.87 -12.32 7.78
CA THR A 103 3.36 -11.07 8.36
C THR A 103 3.56 -11.02 9.89
N VAL A 104 3.33 -12.13 10.60
CA VAL A 104 3.44 -12.18 12.06
C VAL A 104 4.87 -11.93 12.53
N ASP A 105 5.85 -12.53 11.85
CA ASP A 105 7.27 -12.39 12.21
C ASP A 105 7.77 -10.96 11.93
N ILE A 106 7.35 -10.36 10.82
CA ILE A 106 7.68 -8.97 10.47
C ILE A 106 7.10 -8.01 11.51
N LEU A 107 5.82 -8.15 11.88
CA LEU A 107 5.19 -7.28 12.89
C LEU A 107 5.89 -7.38 14.24
N THR A 108 6.27 -8.60 14.65
CA THR A 108 6.99 -8.84 15.89
C THR A 108 8.36 -8.16 15.87
N THR A 109 9.09 -8.25 14.76
CA THR A 109 10.40 -7.62 14.58
C THR A 109 10.34 -6.10 14.71
N HIS A 110 9.28 -5.48 14.21
CA HIS A 110 9.09 -4.03 14.23
C HIS A 110 8.27 -3.51 15.43
N CYS A 111 7.97 -4.36 16.43
CA CYS A 111 7.15 -4.03 17.59
C CYS A 111 5.76 -3.47 17.22
N ILE A 112 5.17 -3.95 16.13
CA ILE A 112 3.85 -3.50 15.66
C ILE A 112 2.78 -4.41 16.28
N PRO A 113 1.83 -3.88 17.07
CA PRO A 113 0.90 -4.71 17.83
C PRO A 113 -0.23 -5.32 17.01
N SER A 114 -0.50 -4.82 15.79
CA SER A 114 -1.61 -5.27 14.94
C SER A 114 -1.28 -5.02 13.47
N ALA A 115 -1.59 -5.99 12.61
CA ALA A 115 -1.38 -5.91 11.15
C ALA A 115 -2.20 -4.78 10.48
N MET A 116 -3.36 -4.48 11.06
CA MET A 116 -4.31 -3.49 10.53
C MET A 116 -4.94 -2.66 11.66
N SER A 117 -5.41 -1.47 11.30
CA SER A 117 -6.15 -0.59 12.20
C SER A 117 -7.53 -1.17 12.56
N ASN A 118 -8.11 -0.72 13.67
CA ASN A 118 -9.34 -1.30 14.20
C ASN A 118 -10.55 -1.18 13.26
N ASP A 119 -10.59 -0.15 12.42
CA ASP A 119 -11.63 0.13 11.41
C ASP A 119 -11.54 -0.79 10.17
N LEU A 120 -10.41 -1.45 9.98
CA LEU A 120 -10.16 -2.41 8.90
C LEU A 120 -10.30 -3.87 9.37
N LYS A 121 -10.41 -4.11 10.68
CA LYS A 121 -10.66 -5.45 11.21
C LYS A 121 -12.04 -5.91 10.74
N ILE A 122 -12.06 -7.05 10.06
CA ILE A 122 -13.28 -7.72 9.56
C ILE A 122 -13.95 -8.50 10.68
#